data_AF-K0Q2I0-F1
#
_entry.id   AF-K0Q2I0-F1
#
_cell.length_a   1.000
_cell.length_b   1.000
_cell.length_c   1.000
_cell.angle_alpha   90.00
_cell.angle_beta   90.00
_cell.angle_gamma   90.00
#
_symmetry.space_group_name_H-M   'P 1'
#
loop_
_entity.id
_entity.type
_entity.pdbx_description
1 polymer ?
#
loop_
_entity_poly.entity_id
_entity_poly.type
_entity_poly.pdbx_seq_one_letter_code
_entity_poly.pdbx_strand_id
1 'polypeptide(L)' 'MRPLLDTDIWEAGGSGRLPDRLGVLIFNERNELLFSPASLWEIVIKARPNFRADPTS' A
#
# COMPACT_ATOMS: atom_id res chain seq x y z
N MET A 1 7.85 -15.99 -2.31
CA MET A 1 7.01 -15.99 -1.08
C MET A 1 5.73 -15.22 -1.37
N ARG A 2 4.74 -15.20 -0.47
CA ARG A 2 3.48 -14.46 -0.67
C ARG A 2 3.25 -13.41 0.43
N PRO A 3 3.93 -12.25 0.38
CA PRO A 3 3.67 -11.17 1.32
C PRO A 3 2.27 -10.58 1.12
N LEU A 4 1.56 -10.33 2.22
CA LEU A 4 0.34 -9.54 2.23
C LEU A 4 0.71 -8.07 2.43
N LEU A 5 0.25 -7.20 1.53
CA LEU A 5 0.45 -5.76 1.62
C LEU A 5 -0.81 -5.07 2.14
N ASP A 6 -0.60 -4.18 3.11
CA ASP A 6 -1.60 -3.21 3.56
C ASP A 6 -1.43 -1.85 2.86
N THR A 7 -2.50 -1.05 2.91
CA THR A 7 -2.68 0.23 2.21
C THR A 7 -1.52 1.22 2.43
N ASP A 8 -0.94 1.23 3.63
CA ASP A 8 0.16 2.13 3.98
C ASP A 8 1.41 1.93 3.11
N ILE A 9 1.59 0.71 2.58
CA ILE A 9 2.73 0.39 1.72
C ILE A 9 2.58 1.04 0.34
N TRP A 10 1.35 1.15 -0.17
CA TRP A 10 1.07 1.82 -1.45
C TRP A 10 1.39 3.33 -1.39
N GLU A 11 1.00 3.99 -0.29
CA GLU A 11 1.34 5.39 -0.05
C GLU A 11 2.85 5.62 0.15
N ALA A 12 3.53 4.68 0.83
CA ALA A 12 4.98 4.75 1.03
C ALA A 12 5.77 4.59 -0.28
N GLY A 13 5.26 3.80 -1.24
CA GLY A 13 5.88 3.59 -2.55
C GLY A 13 5.87 4.83 -3.45
N GLY A 14 4.76 5.57 -3.46
CA GLY A 14 4.64 6.82 -4.23
C GLY A 14 5.38 8.01 -3.60
N SER A 15 5.62 7.98 -2.28
CA SER A 15 6.25 9.07 -1.53
C SER A 15 7.77 8.92 -1.32
N GLY A 16 8.38 7.84 -1.83
CA GLY A 16 9.81 7.57 -1.63
C GLY A 16 10.18 7.23 -0.18
N ARG A 17 9.19 6.91 0.66
CA ARG A 17 9.36 6.59 2.10
C ARG A 17 9.45 5.09 2.36
N LEU A 18 9.59 4.30 1.31
CA LEU A 18 9.63 2.84 1.41
C LEU A 18 10.94 2.40 2.08
N PRO A 19 10.91 1.67 3.21
CA PRO A 19 12.13 1.14 3.83
C PRO A 19 12.84 0.15 2.90
N ASP A 20 14.18 0.16 2.86
CA ASP A 20 14.99 -0.68 1.96
C ASP A 20 14.63 -2.17 2.04
N ARG A 21 14.42 -2.68 3.26
CA ARG A 21 14.02 -4.09 3.48
C ARG A 21 12.66 -4.42 2.87
N LEU A 22 11.75 -3.46 2.85
CA LEU A 22 10.42 -3.61 2.26
C LEU A 22 10.51 -3.56 0.73
N GLY A 23 11.37 -2.69 0.19
CA GLY A 23 11.69 -2.65 -1.25
C GLY A 23 12.21 -4.00 -1.76
N VAL A 24 13.13 -4.64 -1.04
CA VAL A 24 13.65 -5.98 -1.40
C VAL A 24 12.54 -7.03 -1.47
N LEU A 25 11.49 -6.93 -0.65
CA LEU A 25 10.36 -7.86 -0.68
C LEU A 25 9.39 -7.56 -1.85
N ILE A 26 9.17 -6.29 -2.16
CA ILE A 26 8.20 -5.83 -3.18
C ILE A 26 8.76 -6.00 -4.60
N PHE A 27 10.02 -5.66 -4.81
CA PHE A 27 10.66 -5.72 -6.13
C PHE A 27 11.24 -7.10 -6.49
N ASN A 28 11.10 -8.08 -5.60
CA ASN A 28 11.51 -9.44 -5.89
C ASN A 28 10.45 -10.15 -6.74
N GLU A 29 10.77 -10.39 -8.01
CA GLU A 29 9.88 -11.04 -8.99
C GLU A 29 9.46 -12.47 -8.62
N ARG A 30 10.16 -13.10 -7.66
CA ARG A 30 9.77 -14.43 -7.11
C ARG A 30 8.71 -14.33 -6.02
N ASN A 31 8.31 -13.12 -5.65
CA ASN A 31 7.24 -12.89 -4.69
C ASN A 31 5.93 -12.63 -5.43
N GLU A 32 4.88 -13.28 -4.95
CA GLU A 32 3.52 -12.99 -5.34
C GLU A 32 2.94 -12.02 -4.30
N LEU A 33 2.76 -10.77 -4.71
CA LEU A 33 2.24 -9.73 -3.83
C LEU A 33 0.72 -9.90 -3.70
N LEU A 34 0.25 -10.14 -2.49
CA LEU A 34 -1.17 -10.25 -2.20
C LEU A 34 -1.68 -8.95 -1.59
N PHE A 35 -2.89 -8.55 -1.98
CA PHE A 35 -3.60 -7.42 -1.40
C PHE A 35 -4.92 -7.92 -0.81
N SER A 36 -5.28 -7.42 0.37
CA SER A 36 -6.61 -7.69 0.90
C SER A 36 -7.66 -6.90 0.11
N PRO A 37 -8.91 -7.40 0.01
CA PRO A 37 -10.00 -6.62 -0.58
C PRO A 37 -10.22 -5.27 0.10
N ALA A 38 -10.00 -5.19 1.42
CA ALA A 38 -10.09 -3.95 2.18
C ALA A 38 -9.01 -2.95 1.76
N SER A 39 -7.76 -3.42 1.61
CA SER A 39 -6.64 -2.57 1.20
C SER A 39 -6.84 -2.00 -0.20
N LEU A 40 -7.39 -2.79 -1.14
CA LEU A 40 -7.77 -2.32 -2.48
C LEU A 40 -8.88 -1.25 -2.41
N TRP A 41 -9.88 -1.46 -1.56
CA TRP A 41 -10.99 -0.52 -1.40
C TRP A 41 -10.51 0.83 -0.83
N GLU A 42 -9.61 0.81 0.16
CA GLU A 42 -9.01 2.02 0.70
C GLU A 42 -8.17 2.77 -0.35
N ILE A 43 -7.35 2.08 -1.15
CA ILE A 43 -6.57 2.70 -2.23
C ILE A 43 -7.51 3.44 -3.20
N VAL A 44 -8.58 2.77 -3.64
CA VAL A 44 -9.54 3.34 -4.59
C VAL A 44 -10.23 4.59 -4.02
N ILE A 45 -10.55 4.59 -2.73
CA ILE A 45 -11.24 5.70 -2.09
C ILE A 45 -10.30 6.86 -1.80
N LYS A 46 -9.11 6.59 -1.27
CA LYS A 46 -8.09 7.60 -1.00
C LYS A 46 -7.58 8.28 -2.28
N ALA A 47 -7.58 7.58 -3.41
CA ALA A 47 -7.21 8.15 -4.71
C ALA A 47 -8.27 9.12 -5.30
N ARG A 48 -9.46 9.27 -4.67
CA ARG A 48 -10.47 10.21 -5.18
C ARG A 48 -10.07 11.66 -4.92
N PRO A 49 -10.25 12.57 -5.89
CA PRO A 49 -9.78 13.97 -5.79
C PRO A 49 -10.31 14.77 -4.59
N ASN A 50 -11.47 14.38 -4.05
CA ASN A 50 -12.16 15.07 -2.96
C ASN A 50 -12.28 14.20 -1.70
N PHE A 51 -11.50 13.11 -1.60
CA PHE A 51 -11.52 12.31 -0.39
C PHE A 51 -10.90 13.08 0.78
N ARG A 52 -11.63 13.14 1.89
CA ARG A 52 -11.14 13.61 3.18
C ARG A 52 -11.44 12.49 4.17
N ALA A 53 -10.39 11.92 4.76
CA ALA A 53 -10.57 11.07 5.93
C ALA A 53 -11.19 11.93 7.05
N ASP A 54 -12.12 11.35 7.81
CA ASP A 54 -12.61 12.03 9.01
C ASP A 54 -11.42 12.31 9.92
N PRO A 55 -11.28 13.54 10.45
CA PRO A 55 -10.23 13.84 11.40
C PRO A 55 -10.44 12.93 12.62
N THR A 56 -9.43 12.10 12.90
CA THR A 56 -9.40 11.29 14.11
C THR A 56 -9.28 12.25 15.29
N SER A 57 -10.30 12.26 16.17
CA SER A 57 -10.38 13.16 17.34
C SER A 57 -9.36 12.79 18.41
#